data_AF-A0A961ZHE3-F1
#
_entry.id   AF-A0A961ZHE3-F1
#
_cell.length_a   1.000
_cell.length_b   1.000
_cell.length_c   1.000
_cell.angle_alpha   90.00
_cell.angle_beta   90.00
_cell.angle_gamma   90.00
#
_symmetry.space_group_name_H-M   'P 1'
#
loop_
_entity.id
_entity.type
_entity.pdbx_description
1 polymer ?
#
loop_
_entity_poly.entity_id
_entity_poly.type
_entity_poly.pdbx_seq_one_letter_code
_entity_poly.pdbx_strand_id
1 'polypeptide(L)'
;MTVCAALSTLSLAVTMSEMAEAQQLPSPESLKGQSIAVPGGSVRPPAGAVNLPDTTSNAVRRPGQGEGASFPSAPSDTVLGHESVTEGLWDRIRHGQAGESVLTGGERGVLIQSAGEAWRLLRNDQVVRYGGQMLLAVIAAIALFFLVRGRIRIDNGRSGRVIPRFSLAQRIAHWFAAVLFVLLAISGLVILFGKSLLMPVLGPQGFALVASAAMQGHNLFGPLFLPAVLAILVLFIKGNAPRLVDLSWLAKGGGLFGGHASSYKYNAGQKIWFVLTIVLGLAISVSGIVLLFPDTLADRSQAQLANLAHGIAAVIFIAVGIGHAYIGSIGMEGAFEAMAQGTVDENWAREHHDLWYAEHSGEATTDRKRAEVSAAAAGDGIMQGARP
;
A
#
# COMPACT_ATOMS: atom_id res chain seq x y z
N MET A 1 14.83 -17.53 -6.72
CA MET A 1 13.98 -16.52 -6.04
C MET A 1 12.88 -15.93 -6.93
N THR A 2 12.85 -16.22 -8.24
CA THR A 2 11.88 -15.66 -9.21
C THR A 2 10.56 -16.43 -9.30
N VAL A 3 10.51 -17.68 -8.80
CA VAL A 3 9.33 -18.55 -8.92
C VAL A 3 8.27 -18.25 -7.86
N CYS A 4 8.65 -17.89 -6.62
CA CYS A 4 7.67 -17.53 -5.58
C CYS A 4 7.00 -16.17 -5.84
N ALA A 5 7.72 -15.19 -6.37
CA ALA A 5 7.13 -13.89 -6.73
C ALA A 5 6.15 -14.01 -7.90
N ALA A 6 6.47 -14.85 -8.90
CA ALA A 6 5.59 -15.12 -10.04
C ALA A 6 4.32 -15.91 -9.65
N LEU A 7 4.44 -16.86 -8.71
CA LEU A 7 3.28 -17.61 -8.18
C LEU A 7 2.36 -16.71 -7.34
N SER A 8 2.90 -15.76 -6.58
CA SER A 8 2.08 -14.80 -5.82
C SER A 8 1.38 -13.77 -6.71
N THR A 9 2.01 -13.29 -7.79
CA THR A 9 1.37 -12.37 -8.74
C THR A 9 0.33 -13.07 -9.61
N LEU A 10 0.55 -14.34 -9.97
CA LEU A 10 -0.42 -15.13 -10.73
C LEU A 10 -1.64 -15.47 -9.87
N SER A 11 -1.44 -15.78 -8.59
CA SER A 11 -2.55 -16.02 -7.66
C SER A 11 -3.38 -14.76 -7.39
N LEU A 12 -2.75 -13.57 -7.37
CA LEU A 12 -3.46 -12.30 -7.21
C LEU A 12 -4.24 -11.88 -8.47
N ALA A 13 -3.68 -12.14 -9.66
CA ALA A 13 -4.33 -11.86 -10.93
C ALA A 13 -5.53 -12.79 -11.19
N VAL A 14 -5.42 -14.07 -10.82
CA VAL A 14 -6.55 -15.02 -10.88
C VAL A 14 -7.67 -14.58 -9.92
N THR A 15 -7.35 -14.17 -8.69
CA THR A 15 -8.39 -13.66 -7.77
C THR A 15 -9.05 -12.37 -8.26
N MET A 16 -8.30 -11.47 -8.91
CA MET A 16 -8.86 -10.21 -9.45
C MET A 16 -9.74 -10.46 -10.68
N SER A 17 -9.41 -11.46 -11.52
CA SER A 17 -10.24 -11.87 -12.65
C SER A 17 -11.53 -12.56 -12.19
N GLU A 18 -11.47 -13.42 -11.17
CA GLU A 18 -12.64 -14.04 -10.55
C GLU A 18 -13.55 -13.01 -9.86
N MET A 19 -12.98 -11.94 -9.27
CA MET A 19 -13.75 -10.82 -8.72
C MET A 19 -14.43 -9.98 -9.81
N ALA A 20 -13.78 -9.79 -10.97
CA ALA A 20 -14.33 -9.03 -12.09
C ALA A 20 -15.48 -9.78 -12.80
N GLU A 21 -15.39 -11.10 -12.90
CA GLU A 21 -16.43 -11.96 -13.50
C GLU A 21 -17.65 -12.10 -12.57
N ALA A 22 -17.45 -12.00 -11.25
CA ALA A 22 -18.53 -11.92 -10.26
C ALA A 22 -19.25 -10.55 -10.21
N GLN A 23 -18.75 -9.51 -10.91
CA GLN A 23 -19.29 -8.14 -10.89
C GLN A 23 -20.14 -7.78 -12.12
N GLN A 24 -20.31 -8.68 -13.08
CA GLN A 24 -21.17 -8.44 -14.24
C GLN A 24 -22.64 -8.68 -13.89
N LEU A 25 -23.24 -7.71 -13.19
CA LEU A 25 -24.66 -7.72 -12.88
C LEU A 25 -25.49 -7.44 -14.15
N PRO A 26 -26.56 -8.21 -14.41
CA PRO A 26 -27.46 -7.95 -15.53
C PRO A 26 -28.10 -6.56 -15.44
N SER A 27 -28.38 -5.94 -16.58
CA SER A 27 -29.10 -4.66 -16.62
C SER A 27 -30.49 -4.78 -15.96
N PRO A 28 -30.99 -3.71 -15.32
CA PRO A 28 -32.20 -3.75 -14.46
C PRO A 28 -33.48 -4.20 -15.17
N GLU A 29 -33.51 -4.17 -16.51
CA GLU A 29 -34.63 -4.68 -17.31
C GLU A 29 -34.71 -6.21 -17.38
N SER A 30 -33.59 -6.91 -17.17
CA SER A 30 -33.51 -8.37 -17.24
C SER A 30 -33.83 -9.09 -15.92
N LEU A 31 -34.04 -8.34 -14.82
CA LEU A 31 -34.24 -8.89 -13.47
C LEU A 31 -35.71 -9.01 -13.04
N LYS A 32 -36.68 -8.73 -13.92
CA LYS A 32 -38.09 -9.03 -13.64
C LYS A 32 -38.32 -10.54 -13.74
N GLY A 33 -38.16 -11.24 -12.60
CA GLY A 33 -38.69 -12.58 -12.38
C GLY A 33 -37.66 -13.71 -12.18
N GLN A 34 -36.37 -13.44 -12.04
CA GLN A 34 -35.39 -14.49 -11.75
C GLN A 34 -34.73 -14.28 -10.38
N SER A 35 -34.86 -15.29 -9.50
CA SER A 35 -34.11 -15.40 -8.26
C SER A 35 -32.70 -15.91 -8.58
N ILE A 36 -31.70 -15.04 -8.40
CA ILE A 36 -30.30 -15.41 -8.56
C ILE A 36 -29.81 -15.95 -7.21
N ALA A 37 -29.45 -17.24 -7.18
CA ALA A 37 -28.82 -17.86 -6.03
C ALA A 37 -27.34 -17.44 -5.96
N VAL A 38 -26.95 -16.80 -4.85
CA VAL A 38 -25.55 -16.50 -4.52
C VAL A 38 -24.95 -17.72 -3.80
N PRO A 39 -23.72 -18.18 -4.12
CA PRO A 39 -23.15 -19.38 -3.49
C PRO A 39 -23.00 -19.22 -1.97
N GLY A 40 -23.56 -20.17 -1.21
CA GLY A 40 -23.64 -20.13 0.24
C GLY A 40 -22.32 -20.42 0.94
N GLY A 41 -21.80 -19.43 1.66
CA GLY A 41 -20.84 -19.61 2.75
C GLY A 41 -21.56 -19.61 4.11
N SER A 42 -21.74 -20.77 4.72
CA SER A 42 -22.26 -20.92 6.08
C SER A 42 -21.32 -20.23 7.09
N VAL A 43 -21.75 -19.11 7.68
CA VAL A 43 -21.05 -18.51 8.82
C VAL A 43 -21.36 -19.32 10.07
N ARG A 44 -20.47 -20.25 10.45
CA ARG A 44 -20.49 -20.86 11.78
C ARG A 44 -19.67 -19.98 12.73
N PRO A 45 -20.17 -19.63 13.94
CA PRO A 45 -19.33 -18.98 14.94
C PRO A 45 -18.14 -19.89 15.32
N PRO A 46 -16.97 -19.33 15.67
CA PRO A 46 -15.79 -20.12 16.02
C PRO A 46 -16.06 -21.03 17.22
N ALA A 47 -15.44 -22.22 17.23
CA ALA A 47 -15.53 -23.15 18.34
C ALA A 47 -15.08 -22.47 19.64
N GLY A 48 -15.98 -22.43 20.64
CA GLY A 48 -15.76 -21.78 21.94
C GLY A 48 -16.46 -20.42 22.13
N ALA A 49 -17.18 -19.89 21.14
CA ALA A 49 -17.95 -18.65 21.29
C ALA A 49 -19.22 -18.80 22.16
N VAL A 50 -19.62 -20.04 22.48
CA VAL A 50 -20.75 -20.32 23.36
C VAL A 50 -20.34 -21.42 24.35
N ASN A 51 -20.05 -21.04 25.59
CA ASN A 51 -20.20 -21.96 26.71
C ASN A 51 -21.69 -21.96 27.07
N LEU A 52 -22.43 -22.98 26.62
CA LEU A 52 -23.75 -23.25 27.17
C LEU A 52 -23.53 -23.91 28.54
N PRO A 53 -24.04 -23.35 29.66
CA PRO A 53 -24.30 -24.16 30.84
C PRO A 53 -25.40 -25.16 30.50
N ASP A 54 -25.25 -26.40 31.00
CA ASP A 54 -26.23 -27.47 30.84
C ASP A 54 -27.66 -26.97 31.12
N THR A 55 -28.51 -27.14 30.11
CA THR A 55 -29.90 -26.74 30.14
C THR A 55 -30.73 -27.66 31.04
N THR A 56 -30.92 -27.29 32.30
CA THR A 56 -32.12 -27.62 33.08
C THR A 56 -32.53 -26.48 34.01
N SER A 57 -32.93 -25.32 33.45
CA SER A 57 -33.99 -24.47 34.04
C SER A 57 -34.22 -23.23 33.18
N ASN A 58 -35.39 -23.15 32.54
CA ASN A 58 -35.94 -21.90 32.05
C ASN A 58 -36.27 -20.99 33.25
N ALA A 59 -35.55 -19.88 33.43
CA ALA A 59 -36.08 -18.69 34.10
C ALA A 59 -35.13 -17.49 33.93
N VAL A 60 -35.28 -16.72 32.84
CA VAL A 60 -34.87 -15.31 32.86
C VAL A 60 -35.98 -14.52 33.55
N ARG A 61 -35.69 -14.03 34.76
CA ARG A 61 -36.59 -13.21 35.57
C ARG A 61 -36.73 -11.82 34.92
N ARG A 62 -37.98 -11.40 34.62
CA ARG A 62 -38.28 -10.05 34.12
C ARG A 62 -38.12 -9.00 35.24
N PRO A 63 -37.54 -7.80 34.97
CA PRO A 63 -37.54 -6.69 35.93
C PRO A 63 -38.90 -5.99 35.97
N GLY A 64 -39.44 -5.76 37.16
CA GLY A 64 -40.63 -4.92 37.40
C GLY A 64 -41.88 -5.69 37.83
N GLN A 65 -41.95 -6.09 39.10
CA GLN A 65 -43.22 -6.38 39.77
C GLN A 65 -43.68 -5.12 40.49
N GLY A 66 -44.51 -4.32 39.82
CA GLY A 66 -45.48 -3.45 40.48
C GLY A 66 -46.82 -4.17 40.51
N GLU A 67 -47.38 -4.33 41.70
CA GLU A 67 -48.71 -4.93 41.91
C GLU A 67 -49.80 -4.09 41.22
N GLY A 68 -50.76 -4.74 40.56
CA GLY A 68 -52.08 -4.15 40.32
C GLY A 68 -52.54 -3.84 38.89
N ALA A 69 -52.06 -4.53 37.84
CA ALA A 69 -52.69 -4.43 36.51
C ALA A 69 -53.15 -5.80 35.99
N SER A 70 -54.45 -6.05 36.02
CA SER A 70 -55.10 -7.17 35.34
C SER A 70 -55.09 -6.94 33.83
N PHE A 71 -54.31 -7.72 33.10
CA PHE A 71 -54.41 -7.79 31.64
C PHE A 71 -55.53 -8.76 31.25
N PRO A 72 -56.35 -8.44 30.23
CA PRO A 72 -57.39 -9.34 29.76
C PRO A 72 -56.76 -10.66 29.26
N SER A 73 -57.41 -11.77 29.56
CA SER A 73 -57.04 -13.09 29.06
C SER A 73 -56.99 -13.07 27.53
N ALA A 74 -55.84 -13.44 26.97
CA ALA A 74 -55.64 -13.58 25.53
C ALA A 74 -56.69 -14.53 24.94
N PRO A 75 -57.24 -14.25 23.75
CA PRO A 75 -58.13 -15.18 23.08
C PRO A 75 -57.36 -16.47 22.76
N SER A 76 -57.92 -17.59 23.21
CA SER A 76 -57.56 -18.91 22.72
C SER A 76 -57.97 -19.04 21.25
N ASP A 77 -57.17 -19.80 20.50
CA ASP A 77 -57.39 -20.20 19.11
C ASP A 77 -56.87 -19.23 18.03
N THR A 78 -55.55 -19.09 17.98
CA THR A 78 -54.86 -19.20 16.69
C THR A 78 -53.51 -19.89 16.93
N VAL A 79 -53.48 -21.20 16.64
CA VAL A 79 -52.23 -21.94 16.51
C VAL A 79 -51.52 -21.38 15.27
N LEU A 80 -50.75 -20.31 15.45
CA LEU A 80 -49.58 -20.10 14.61
C LEU A 80 -48.56 -21.12 15.14
N GLY A 81 -48.31 -22.15 14.34
CA GLY A 81 -47.33 -23.17 14.67
C GLY A 81 -46.04 -22.53 15.16
N HIS A 82 -45.38 -23.20 16.09
CA HIS A 82 -44.00 -22.92 16.47
C HIS A 82 -43.03 -23.20 15.30
N GLU A 83 -43.34 -22.82 14.06
CA GLU A 83 -42.28 -22.46 13.14
C GLU A 83 -41.66 -21.21 13.74
N SER A 84 -40.44 -21.37 14.23
CA SER A 84 -39.76 -20.26 14.86
C SER A 84 -39.63 -19.18 13.77
N VAL A 85 -40.46 -18.14 13.87
CA VAL A 85 -40.40 -16.94 13.02
C VAL A 85 -38.96 -16.39 13.02
N THR A 86 -38.20 -16.74 14.05
CA THR A 86 -36.76 -16.54 14.21
C THR A 86 -35.87 -17.35 13.27
N GLU A 87 -36.07 -18.64 12.99
CA GLU A 87 -35.10 -19.42 12.17
C GLU A 87 -35.04 -18.89 10.75
N GLY A 88 -36.19 -18.83 10.08
CA GLY A 88 -36.29 -18.32 8.71
C GLY A 88 -35.94 -16.84 8.61
N LEU A 89 -36.24 -16.04 9.64
CA LEU A 89 -35.85 -14.63 9.68
C LEU A 89 -34.33 -14.47 9.79
N TRP A 90 -33.69 -15.15 10.75
CA TRP A 90 -32.23 -15.07 10.92
C TRP A 90 -31.50 -15.66 9.72
N ASP A 91 -32.05 -16.69 9.09
CA ASP A 91 -31.48 -17.26 7.88
C ASP A 91 -31.54 -16.29 6.70
N ARG A 92 -32.71 -15.67 6.47
CA ARG A 92 -32.89 -14.61 5.48
C ARG A 92 -31.97 -13.41 5.74
N ILE A 93 -31.81 -13.01 7.00
CA ILE A 93 -30.91 -11.92 7.40
C ILE A 93 -29.44 -12.29 7.13
N ARG A 94 -29.00 -13.51 7.48
CA ARG A 94 -27.63 -13.99 7.20
C ARG A 94 -27.35 -14.10 5.70
N HIS A 95 -28.39 -14.39 4.91
CA HIS A 95 -28.34 -14.41 3.45
C HIS A 95 -28.52 -13.02 2.80
N GLY A 96 -28.49 -11.95 3.59
CA GLY A 96 -28.43 -10.59 3.08
C GLY A 96 -29.76 -10.05 2.57
N GLN A 97 -30.90 -10.61 2.97
CA GLN A 97 -32.19 -9.98 2.68
C GLN A 97 -32.27 -8.61 3.36
N ALA A 98 -32.50 -7.58 2.56
CA ALA A 98 -32.71 -6.23 3.04
C ALA A 98 -34.12 -6.10 3.64
N GLY A 99 -34.22 -5.54 4.85
CA GLY A 99 -35.47 -5.12 5.48
C GLY A 99 -35.83 -3.67 5.16
N GLU A 100 -37.00 -3.24 5.63
CA GLU A 100 -37.36 -1.83 5.59
C GLU A 100 -36.60 -1.05 6.67
N SER A 101 -36.11 0.14 6.33
CA SER A 101 -35.39 1.01 7.26
C SER A 101 -35.81 2.47 7.09
N VAL A 102 -36.03 3.15 8.22
CA VAL A 102 -36.28 4.59 8.28
C VAL A 102 -34.99 5.42 8.18
N LEU A 103 -33.83 4.77 8.28
CA LEU A 103 -32.54 5.43 8.09
C LEU A 103 -32.35 5.79 6.62
N THR A 104 -31.62 6.86 6.33
CA THR A 104 -31.21 7.24 4.97
C THR A 104 -29.75 6.81 4.73
N GLY A 105 -29.40 6.28 3.53
CA GLY A 105 -28.02 5.86 3.22
C GLY A 105 -27.88 4.66 2.26
N GLY A 106 -26.65 4.27 1.92
CA GLY A 106 -26.37 3.18 0.97
C GLY A 106 -26.63 1.76 1.52
N GLU A 107 -26.57 1.55 2.83
CA GLU A 107 -26.68 0.24 3.48
C GLU A 107 -28.03 0.03 4.20
N ARG A 108 -29.08 0.73 3.76
CA ARG A 108 -30.42 0.63 4.33
C ARG A 108 -30.94 -0.81 4.29
N GLY A 109 -31.55 -1.24 5.38
CA GLY A 109 -32.18 -2.57 5.45
C GLY A 109 -31.21 -3.73 5.64
N VAL A 110 -29.89 -3.52 5.60
CA VAL A 110 -28.90 -4.59 5.82
C VAL A 110 -28.63 -4.73 7.32
N LEU A 111 -29.09 -5.84 7.91
CA LEU A 111 -28.91 -6.11 9.35
C LEU A 111 -27.58 -6.82 9.66
N ILE A 112 -27.06 -7.62 8.73
CA ILE A 112 -25.76 -8.30 8.87
C ILE A 112 -24.97 -8.12 7.57
N GLN A 113 -23.74 -7.60 7.69
CA GLN A 113 -22.81 -7.46 6.57
C GLN A 113 -21.77 -8.59 6.61
N SER A 114 -22.13 -9.74 6.02
CA SER A 114 -21.33 -10.96 6.06
C SER A 114 -19.94 -10.81 5.44
N ALA A 115 -19.82 -10.03 4.37
CA ALA A 115 -18.53 -9.77 3.71
C ALA A 115 -17.54 -8.97 4.58
N GLY A 116 -18.02 -8.25 5.60
CA GLY A 116 -17.19 -7.45 6.50
C GLY A 116 -16.35 -8.30 7.43
N GLU A 117 -16.84 -9.48 7.78
CA GLU A 117 -16.06 -10.45 8.54
C GLU A 117 -14.92 -11.01 7.68
N ALA A 118 -15.18 -11.32 6.41
CA ALA A 118 -14.14 -11.74 5.48
C ALA A 118 -13.07 -10.65 5.30
N TRP A 119 -13.48 -9.39 5.08
CA TRP A 119 -12.57 -8.26 5.05
C TRP A 119 -11.75 -8.11 6.33
N ARG A 120 -12.39 -8.23 7.50
CA ARG A 120 -11.75 -8.10 8.82
C ARG A 120 -10.68 -9.18 9.01
N LEU A 121 -10.99 -10.43 8.66
CA LEU A 121 -10.06 -11.55 8.72
C LEU A 121 -8.88 -11.33 7.76
N LEU A 122 -9.15 -10.95 6.51
CA LEU A 122 -8.08 -10.63 5.55
C LEU A 122 -7.17 -9.51 6.06
N ARG A 123 -7.73 -8.38 6.50
CA ARG A 123 -6.96 -7.24 6.99
C ARG A 123 -6.16 -7.62 8.25
N ASN A 124 -6.84 -8.11 9.28
CA ASN A 124 -6.23 -8.25 10.61
C ASN A 124 -5.37 -9.50 10.75
N ASP A 125 -5.72 -10.58 10.06
CA ASP A 125 -4.99 -11.83 10.19
C ASP A 125 -3.94 -11.97 9.09
N GLN A 126 -4.27 -11.67 7.83
CA GLN A 126 -3.39 -11.92 6.71
C GLN A 126 -2.49 -10.71 6.41
N VAL A 127 -3.07 -9.53 6.14
CA VAL A 127 -2.31 -8.33 5.77
C VAL A 127 -1.39 -7.89 6.89
N VAL A 128 -1.88 -7.82 8.14
CA VAL A 128 -1.03 -7.47 9.29
C VAL A 128 0.08 -8.51 9.48
N ARG A 129 -0.23 -9.81 9.52
CA ARG A 129 0.79 -10.84 9.77
C ARG A 129 1.85 -10.88 8.68
N TYR A 130 1.46 -11.06 7.43
CA TYR A 130 2.40 -11.19 6.32
C TYR A 130 3.06 -9.87 5.97
N GLY A 131 2.34 -8.74 6.07
CA GLY A 131 2.92 -7.43 5.90
C GLY A 131 4.01 -7.14 6.92
N GLY A 132 3.76 -7.45 8.19
CA GLY A 132 4.76 -7.32 9.26
C GLY A 132 5.98 -8.22 9.02
N GLN A 133 5.74 -9.50 8.69
CA GLN A 133 6.82 -10.44 8.37
C GLN A 133 7.65 -9.99 7.16
N MET A 134 7.02 -9.48 6.11
CA MET A 134 7.70 -8.99 4.92
C MET A 134 8.61 -7.81 5.26
N LEU A 135 8.12 -6.82 6.02
CA LEU A 135 8.93 -5.67 6.42
C LEU A 135 10.13 -6.10 7.27
N LEU A 136 9.92 -6.98 8.25
CA LEU A 136 11.01 -7.53 9.06
C LEU A 136 12.02 -8.32 8.20
N ALA A 137 11.54 -9.12 7.25
CA ALA A 137 12.39 -9.89 6.35
C ALA A 137 13.25 -8.97 5.46
N VAL A 138 12.68 -7.89 4.92
CA VAL A 138 13.44 -6.91 4.13
C VAL A 138 14.49 -6.19 4.97
N ILE A 139 14.12 -5.73 6.18
CA ILE A 139 15.08 -5.09 7.10
C ILE A 139 16.21 -6.06 7.46
N ALA A 140 15.87 -7.31 7.80
CA ALA A 140 16.85 -8.34 8.12
C ALA A 140 17.76 -8.67 6.92
N ALA A 141 17.20 -8.75 5.71
CA ALA A 141 17.96 -9.01 4.49
C ALA A 141 18.95 -7.88 4.19
N ILE A 142 18.53 -6.62 4.33
CA ILE A 142 19.41 -5.45 4.14
C ILE A 142 20.49 -5.40 5.23
N ALA A 143 20.12 -5.65 6.49
CA ALA A 143 21.07 -5.71 7.59
C ALA A 143 22.11 -6.81 7.38
N LEU A 144 21.67 -8.02 7.03
CA LEU A 144 22.56 -9.14 6.71
C LEU A 144 23.46 -8.80 5.52
N PHE A 145 22.90 -8.23 4.46
CA PHE A 145 23.66 -7.82 3.30
C PHE A 145 24.75 -6.79 3.67
N PHE A 146 24.40 -5.79 4.47
CA PHE A 146 25.34 -4.77 4.95
C PHE A 146 26.44 -5.37 5.85
N LEU A 147 26.10 -6.32 6.72
CA LEU A 147 27.09 -6.99 7.58
C LEU A 147 28.06 -7.87 6.79
N VAL A 148 27.57 -8.56 5.76
CA VAL A 148 28.40 -9.47 4.93
C VAL A 148 29.22 -8.71 3.91
N ARG A 149 28.63 -7.72 3.23
CA ARG A 149 29.26 -7.04 2.08
C ARG A 149 29.84 -5.67 2.44
N GLY A 150 29.28 -5.00 3.44
CA GLY A 150 29.59 -3.62 3.77
C GLY A 150 29.02 -2.62 2.76
N ARG A 151 29.54 -1.38 2.82
CA ARG A 151 29.23 -0.32 1.86
C ARG A 151 29.89 -0.62 0.51
N ILE A 152 29.14 -0.46 -0.58
CA ILE A 152 29.67 -0.47 -1.95
C ILE A 152 30.52 0.79 -2.11
N ARG A 153 31.85 0.64 -2.14
CA ARG A 153 32.82 1.72 -2.28
C ARG A 153 33.09 2.01 -3.76
N ILE A 154 33.62 3.19 -4.02
CA ILE A 154 34.18 3.53 -5.34
C ILE A 154 35.55 2.84 -5.43
N ASP A 155 35.75 1.95 -6.41
CA ASP A 155 36.93 1.07 -6.46
C ASP A 155 38.24 1.86 -6.53
N ASN A 156 38.26 2.93 -7.32
CA ASN A 156 39.43 3.81 -7.47
C ASN A 156 39.43 4.98 -6.48
N GLY A 157 38.52 4.97 -5.49
CA GLY A 157 38.25 6.11 -4.63
C GLY A 157 37.70 7.32 -5.39
N ARG A 158 37.48 8.42 -4.67
CA ARG A 158 36.99 9.68 -5.26
C ARG A 158 38.06 10.33 -6.13
N SER A 159 37.68 10.73 -7.33
CA SER A 159 38.58 11.44 -8.24
C SER A 159 38.81 12.90 -7.85
N GLY A 160 37.91 13.47 -7.02
CA GLY A 160 37.89 14.90 -6.70
C GLY A 160 37.26 15.76 -7.80
N ARG A 161 36.88 15.18 -8.93
CA ARG A 161 36.12 15.82 -10.01
C ARG A 161 34.68 15.36 -9.96
N VAL A 162 33.76 16.28 -10.20
CA VAL A 162 32.31 16.01 -10.17
C VAL A 162 31.66 16.32 -11.51
N ILE A 163 30.57 15.60 -11.80
CA ILE A 163 29.76 15.73 -13.01
C ILE A 163 28.33 16.12 -12.59
N PRO A 164 27.74 17.18 -13.20
CA PRO A 164 26.32 17.50 -13.05
C PRO A 164 25.40 16.33 -13.41
N ARG A 165 24.38 16.04 -12.59
CA ARG A 165 23.49 14.90 -12.80
C ARG A 165 22.00 15.22 -12.69
N PHE A 166 21.59 15.92 -11.64
CA PHE A 166 20.18 16.19 -11.35
C PHE A 166 19.89 17.66 -11.13
N SER A 167 18.81 18.11 -11.77
CA SER A 167 18.35 19.50 -11.70
C SER A 167 17.84 19.88 -10.33
N LEU A 168 17.74 21.19 -10.06
CA LEU A 168 17.14 21.66 -8.82
C LEU A 168 15.67 21.23 -8.73
N ALA A 169 14.92 21.32 -9.83
CA ALA A 169 13.52 20.89 -9.88
C ALA A 169 13.37 19.39 -9.58
N GLN A 170 14.23 18.55 -10.17
CA GLN A 170 14.27 17.11 -9.91
C GLN A 170 14.56 16.80 -8.43
N ARG A 171 15.54 17.49 -7.83
CA ARG A 171 15.90 17.32 -6.42
C ARG A 171 14.80 17.77 -5.48
N ILE A 172 14.18 18.94 -5.71
CA ILE A 172 13.08 19.44 -4.89
C ILE A 172 11.89 18.47 -4.95
N ALA A 173 11.49 18.04 -6.15
CA ALA A 173 10.39 17.09 -6.31
C ALA A 173 10.68 15.76 -5.59
N HIS A 174 11.91 15.24 -5.71
CA HIS A 174 12.33 14.05 -4.99
C HIS A 174 12.25 14.21 -3.47
N TRP A 175 12.85 15.27 -2.91
CA TRP A 175 12.86 15.46 -1.46
C TRP A 175 11.47 15.73 -0.90
N PHE A 176 10.64 16.46 -1.63
CA PHE A 176 9.24 16.65 -1.29
C PHE A 176 8.49 15.30 -1.25
N ALA A 177 8.61 14.49 -2.30
CA ALA A 177 7.99 13.16 -2.36
C ALA A 177 8.55 12.21 -1.28
N ALA A 178 9.85 12.21 -1.04
CA ALA A 178 10.51 11.35 -0.05
C ALA A 178 10.10 11.70 1.38
N VAL A 179 10.03 12.99 1.73
CA VAL A 179 9.57 13.42 3.06
C VAL A 179 8.10 13.07 3.26
N LEU A 180 7.23 13.33 2.27
CA LEU A 180 5.83 12.91 2.33
C LEU A 180 5.71 11.40 2.48
N PHE A 181 6.46 10.63 1.69
CA PHE A 181 6.47 9.17 1.75
C PHE A 181 6.85 8.67 3.15
N VAL A 182 7.91 9.22 3.77
CA VAL A 182 8.33 8.82 5.12
C VAL A 182 7.27 9.15 6.16
N LEU A 183 6.69 10.36 6.12
CA LEU A 183 5.62 10.76 7.04
C LEU A 183 4.38 9.86 6.90
N LEU A 184 3.99 9.56 5.67
CA LEU A 184 2.84 8.69 5.36
C LEU A 184 3.12 7.22 5.70
N ALA A 185 4.34 6.74 5.46
CA ALA A 185 4.75 5.40 5.81
C ALA A 185 4.69 5.20 7.34
N ILE A 186 5.28 6.11 8.12
CA ILE A 186 5.27 6.02 9.58
C ILE A 186 3.83 6.08 10.12
N SER A 187 3.04 7.07 9.69
CA SER A 187 1.66 7.21 10.14
C SER A 187 0.79 6.02 9.70
N GLY A 188 0.96 5.52 8.47
CA GLY A 188 0.25 4.34 7.96
C GLY A 188 0.62 3.06 8.71
N LEU A 189 1.89 2.87 9.07
CA LEU A 189 2.32 1.75 9.91
C LEU A 189 1.73 1.84 11.32
N VAL A 190 1.61 3.03 11.90
CA VAL A 190 0.91 3.24 13.18
C VAL A 190 -0.57 2.88 13.05
N ILE A 191 -1.25 3.26 11.97
CA ILE A 191 -2.66 2.92 11.72
C ILE A 191 -2.84 1.40 11.53
N LEU A 192 -1.91 0.74 10.83
CA LEU A 192 -2.00 -0.68 10.52
C LEU A 192 -1.62 -1.58 11.72
N PHE A 193 -0.53 -1.26 12.42
CA PHE A 193 0.10 -2.11 13.44
C PHE A 193 0.01 -1.54 14.87
N GLY A 194 -0.36 -0.28 15.05
CA GLY A 194 -0.20 0.41 16.33
C GLY A 194 -0.99 -0.24 17.48
N LYS A 195 -2.16 -0.82 17.20
CA LYS A 195 -2.94 -1.52 18.23
C LYS A 195 -2.21 -2.75 18.77
N SER A 196 -1.51 -3.53 17.93
CA SER A 196 -0.81 -4.73 18.36
C SER A 196 0.59 -4.44 18.92
N LEU A 197 1.28 -3.41 18.39
CA LEU A 197 2.67 -3.13 18.74
C LEU A 197 2.84 -2.00 19.75
N LEU A 198 2.06 -0.92 19.64
CA LEU A 198 2.25 0.30 20.44
C LEU A 198 1.35 0.35 21.67
N MET A 199 0.09 -0.11 21.57
CA MET A 199 -0.84 -0.10 22.70
C MET A 199 -0.32 -0.87 23.93
N PRO A 200 0.29 -2.06 23.82
CA PRO A 200 0.84 -2.75 24.99
C PRO A 200 1.98 -1.99 25.69
N VAL A 201 2.69 -1.12 24.97
CA VAL A 201 3.85 -0.37 25.48
C VAL A 201 3.44 0.99 26.03
N LEU A 202 2.55 1.70 25.35
CA LEU A 202 2.15 3.08 25.67
C LEU A 202 0.91 3.16 26.57
N GLY A 203 0.19 2.05 26.74
CA GLY A 203 -1.14 2.03 27.35
C GLY A 203 -2.23 2.66 26.46
N PRO A 204 -3.51 2.53 26.82
CA PRO A 204 -4.63 3.02 26.01
C PRO A 204 -4.59 4.54 25.75
N GLN A 205 -4.27 5.34 26.77
CA GLN A 205 -4.25 6.80 26.65
C GLN A 205 -3.09 7.28 25.75
N GLY A 206 -1.89 6.72 25.96
CA GLY A 206 -0.72 7.05 25.13
C GLY A 206 -0.90 6.62 23.68
N PHE A 207 -1.47 5.43 23.46
CA PHE A 207 -1.79 4.97 22.12
C PHE A 207 -2.86 5.83 21.44
N ALA A 208 -3.91 6.26 22.16
CA ALA A 208 -4.94 7.13 21.60
C ALA A 208 -4.35 8.45 21.05
N LEU A 209 -3.41 9.06 21.77
CA LEU A 209 -2.71 10.26 21.30
C LEU A 209 -1.93 10.00 20.00
N VAL A 210 -1.10 8.94 20.00
CA VAL A 210 -0.24 8.60 18.85
C VAL A 210 -1.08 8.19 17.64
N ALA A 211 -2.11 7.36 17.84
CA ALA A 211 -3.01 6.93 16.77
C ALA A 211 -3.80 8.09 16.19
N SER A 212 -4.28 9.01 17.04
CA SER A 212 -4.98 10.23 16.60
C SER A 212 -4.08 11.13 15.78
N ALA A 213 -2.85 11.40 16.26
CA ALA A 213 -1.87 12.20 15.52
C ALA A 213 -1.47 11.57 14.19
N ALA A 214 -1.24 10.24 14.17
CA ALA A 214 -0.94 9.51 12.96
C ALA A 214 -2.09 9.58 11.95
N MET A 215 -3.32 9.31 12.37
CA MET A 215 -4.51 9.38 11.51
C MET A 215 -4.73 10.78 10.93
N GLN A 216 -4.69 11.82 11.77
CA GLN A 216 -4.87 13.20 11.33
C GLN A 216 -3.76 13.63 10.38
N GLY A 217 -2.50 13.33 10.70
CA GLY A 217 -1.36 13.60 9.83
C GLY A 217 -1.47 12.85 8.50
N HIS A 218 -1.86 11.58 8.52
CA HIS A 218 -2.01 10.77 7.31
C HIS A 218 -3.09 11.34 6.39
N ASN A 219 -4.24 11.73 6.95
CA ASN A 219 -5.34 12.32 6.19
C ASN A 219 -5.00 13.72 5.66
N LEU A 220 -4.19 14.50 6.39
CA LEU A 220 -3.76 15.83 5.97
C LEU A 220 -2.71 15.78 4.85
N PHE A 221 -1.69 14.94 5.00
CA PHE A 221 -0.56 14.87 4.06
C PHE A 221 -0.81 13.91 2.89
N GLY A 222 -1.72 12.94 3.05
CA GLY A 222 -2.04 11.93 2.03
C GLY A 222 -2.41 12.53 0.67
N PRO A 223 -3.35 13.51 0.61
CA PRO A 223 -3.72 14.16 -0.65
C PRO A 223 -2.56 14.88 -1.35
N LEU A 224 -1.52 15.32 -0.62
CA LEU A 224 -0.34 15.96 -1.21
C LEU A 224 0.60 14.96 -1.89
N PHE A 225 0.47 13.67 -1.58
CA PHE A 225 1.32 12.64 -2.18
C PHE A 225 1.00 12.39 -3.66
N LEU A 226 -0.27 12.50 -4.06
CA LEU A 226 -0.67 12.36 -5.46
C LEU A 226 0.04 13.37 -6.40
N PRO A 227 -0.04 14.69 -6.17
CA PRO A 227 0.69 15.64 -7.01
C PRO A 227 2.21 15.46 -6.91
N ALA A 228 2.75 14.99 -5.77
CA ALA A 228 4.17 14.65 -5.67
C ALA A 228 4.56 13.50 -6.60
N VAL A 229 3.78 12.41 -6.63
CA VAL A 229 4.00 11.27 -7.54
C VAL A 229 3.88 11.70 -9.00
N LEU A 230 2.91 12.56 -9.34
CA LEU A 230 2.78 13.11 -10.69
C LEU A 230 3.97 13.99 -11.08
N ALA A 231 4.51 14.77 -10.16
CA ALA A 231 5.74 15.54 -10.39
C ALA A 231 6.94 14.61 -10.65
N ILE A 232 7.08 13.52 -9.89
CA ILE A 232 8.11 12.50 -10.14
C ILE A 232 7.93 11.88 -11.53
N LEU A 233 6.70 11.52 -11.91
CA LEU A 233 6.41 10.99 -13.24
C LEU A 233 6.91 11.94 -14.33
N VAL A 234 6.45 13.20 -14.32
CA VAL A 234 6.77 14.17 -15.36
C VAL A 234 8.27 14.46 -15.43
N LEU A 235 8.94 14.65 -14.29
CA LEU A 235 10.34 15.06 -14.26
C LEU A 235 11.35 13.92 -14.52
N PHE A 236 10.94 12.65 -14.39
CA PHE A 236 11.85 11.50 -14.50
C PHE A 236 11.50 10.52 -15.62
N ILE A 237 10.31 10.60 -16.24
CA ILE A 237 9.85 9.64 -17.27
C ILE A 237 10.81 9.49 -18.45
N LYS A 238 11.34 10.60 -18.98
CA LYS A 238 12.20 10.61 -20.17
C LYS A 238 13.45 9.75 -20.00
N GLY A 239 14.05 9.79 -18.81
CA GLY A 239 15.25 9.01 -18.51
C GLY A 239 15.00 7.56 -18.12
N ASN A 240 13.76 7.21 -17.75
CA ASN A 240 13.41 5.89 -17.21
C ASN A 240 12.78 4.94 -18.23
N ALA A 241 12.75 5.31 -19.52
CA ALA A 241 12.28 4.41 -20.57
C ALA A 241 13.15 3.12 -20.64
N PRO A 242 12.53 1.93 -20.81
CA PRO A 242 13.25 0.67 -20.99
C PRO A 242 14.18 0.70 -22.21
N ARG A 243 15.36 0.11 -22.07
CA ARG A 243 16.37 -0.05 -23.12
C ARG A 243 16.88 -1.49 -23.12
N LEU A 244 17.37 -1.98 -24.26
CA LEU A 244 17.89 -3.36 -24.35
C LEU A 244 19.07 -3.63 -23.41
N VAL A 245 19.89 -2.61 -23.10
CA VAL A 245 20.97 -2.72 -22.11
C VAL A 245 20.47 -3.03 -20.70
N ASP A 246 19.21 -2.72 -20.38
CA ASP A 246 18.65 -3.04 -19.07
C ASP A 246 18.53 -4.56 -18.88
N LEU A 247 18.31 -5.32 -19.95
CA LEU A 247 18.25 -6.79 -19.91
C LEU A 247 19.62 -7.38 -19.58
N SER A 248 20.69 -6.84 -20.16
CA SER A 248 22.05 -7.30 -19.84
C SER A 248 22.47 -6.87 -18.43
N TRP A 249 22.02 -5.71 -17.96
CA TRP A 249 22.21 -5.29 -16.57
C TRP A 249 21.53 -6.25 -15.58
N LEU A 250 20.28 -6.64 -15.86
CA LEU A 250 19.52 -7.59 -15.05
C LEU A 250 20.13 -9.00 -15.08
N ALA A 251 20.58 -9.46 -16.25
CA ALA A 251 21.25 -10.75 -16.39
C ALA A 251 22.54 -10.83 -15.57
N LYS A 252 23.23 -9.71 -15.38
CA LYS A 252 24.41 -9.57 -14.51
C LYS A 252 24.06 -9.31 -13.04
N GLY A 253 22.78 -9.29 -12.68
CA GLY A 253 22.33 -8.97 -11.31
C GLY A 253 22.81 -7.59 -10.83
N GLY A 254 22.95 -6.63 -11.75
CA GLY A 254 23.49 -5.30 -11.43
C GLY A 254 24.96 -5.26 -11.02
N GLY A 255 25.74 -6.30 -11.38
CA GLY A 255 27.15 -6.42 -10.99
C GLY A 255 27.35 -6.98 -9.58
N LEU A 256 26.27 -7.37 -8.89
CA LEU A 256 26.33 -7.83 -7.50
C LEU A 256 27.17 -9.08 -7.30
N PHE A 257 27.20 -9.96 -8.30
CA PHE A 257 27.93 -11.24 -8.28
C PHE A 257 29.26 -11.18 -9.05
N GLY A 258 29.77 -9.96 -9.30
CA GLY A 258 30.97 -9.73 -10.09
C GLY A 258 30.68 -9.37 -11.54
N GLY A 259 31.65 -8.72 -12.18
CA GLY A 259 31.53 -8.18 -13.54
C GLY A 259 30.89 -6.80 -13.58
N HIS A 260 31.14 -6.09 -14.69
CA HIS A 260 30.65 -4.73 -14.90
C HIS A 260 29.27 -4.72 -15.56
N ALA A 261 28.31 -4.04 -14.93
CA ALA A 261 26.94 -3.91 -15.42
C ALA A 261 26.70 -2.51 -15.98
N SER A 262 26.97 -2.35 -17.29
CA SER A 262 26.87 -1.08 -17.98
C SER A 262 25.48 -0.45 -17.93
N SER A 263 25.41 0.87 -17.78
CA SER A 263 24.13 1.59 -17.74
C SER A 263 24.23 3.05 -18.17
N TYR A 264 23.12 3.60 -18.65
CA TYR A 264 22.96 5.04 -18.90
C TYR A 264 22.64 5.79 -17.60
N LYS A 265 22.09 7.01 -17.68
CA LYS A 265 21.79 7.87 -16.53
C LYS A 265 20.99 7.16 -15.42
N TYR A 266 20.13 6.22 -15.80
CA TYR A 266 19.44 5.34 -14.87
C TYR A 266 19.74 3.88 -15.24
N ASN A 267 20.09 3.08 -14.23
CA ASN A 267 20.24 1.63 -14.39
C ASN A 267 18.88 0.91 -14.30
N ALA A 268 18.85 -0.38 -14.65
CA ALA A 268 17.59 -1.14 -14.67
C ALA A 268 16.91 -1.19 -13.28
N GLY A 269 17.68 -1.29 -12.19
CA GLY A 269 17.13 -1.24 -10.83
C GLY A 269 16.44 0.09 -10.51
N GLN A 270 17.04 1.22 -10.89
CA GLN A 270 16.45 2.55 -10.74
C GLN A 270 15.17 2.70 -11.59
N LYS A 271 15.14 2.14 -12.79
CA LYS A 271 13.95 2.14 -13.66
C LYS A 271 12.81 1.31 -13.08
N ILE A 272 13.12 0.12 -12.54
CA ILE A 272 12.14 -0.71 -11.83
C ILE A 272 11.58 0.06 -10.62
N TRP A 273 12.44 0.70 -9.83
CA TRP A 273 12.01 1.54 -8.72
C TRP A 273 11.10 2.69 -9.17
N PHE A 274 11.44 3.36 -10.27
CA PHE A 274 10.60 4.40 -10.87
C PHE A 274 9.22 3.86 -11.21
N VAL A 275 9.13 2.75 -11.95
CA VAL A 275 7.84 2.14 -12.33
C VAL A 275 7.02 1.75 -11.09
N LEU A 276 7.65 1.10 -10.11
CA LEU A 276 6.98 0.73 -8.86
C LEU A 276 6.50 1.95 -8.09
N THR A 277 7.30 3.02 -8.02
CA THR A 277 6.94 4.29 -7.39
C THR A 277 5.70 4.90 -8.02
N ILE A 278 5.61 4.90 -9.36
CA ILE A 278 4.45 5.44 -10.06
C ILE A 278 3.23 4.53 -9.86
N VAL A 279 3.36 3.22 -10.08
CA VAL A 279 2.22 2.30 -9.98
C VAL A 279 1.68 2.20 -8.56
N LEU A 280 2.54 1.93 -7.57
CA LEU A 280 2.13 1.82 -6.17
C LEU A 280 1.72 3.19 -5.62
N GLY A 281 2.45 4.26 -5.95
CA GLY A 281 2.14 5.62 -5.52
C GLY A 281 0.77 6.07 -6.01
N LEU A 282 0.42 5.80 -7.27
CA LEU A 282 -0.93 6.09 -7.80
C LEU A 282 -1.99 5.18 -7.15
N ALA A 283 -1.73 3.88 -7.00
CA ALA A 283 -2.68 2.95 -6.39
C ALA A 283 -3.04 3.36 -4.95
N ILE A 284 -2.03 3.70 -4.13
CA ILE A 284 -2.21 4.16 -2.75
C ILE A 284 -2.89 5.54 -2.73
N SER A 285 -2.54 6.44 -3.63
CA SER A 285 -3.16 7.77 -3.69
C SER A 285 -4.65 7.71 -4.04
N VAL A 286 -5.01 6.93 -5.07
CA VAL A 286 -6.40 6.78 -5.50
C VAL A 286 -7.24 6.08 -4.42
N SER A 287 -6.76 4.95 -3.90
CA SER A 287 -7.43 4.25 -2.81
C SER A 287 -7.50 5.10 -1.53
N GLY A 288 -6.48 5.92 -1.24
CA GLY A 288 -6.46 6.83 -0.11
C GLY A 288 -7.49 7.96 -0.21
N ILE A 289 -7.68 8.53 -1.40
CA ILE A 289 -8.73 9.53 -1.65
C ILE A 289 -10.13 8.90 -1.45
N VAL A 290 -10.34 7.67 -1.94
CA VAL A 290 -11.58 6.92 -1.69
C VAL A 290 -11.81 6.73 -0.19
N LEU A 291 -10.77 6.36 0.56
CA LEU A 291 -10.85 6.16 2.01
C LEU A 291 -11.01 7.46 2.81
N LEU A 292 -10.63 8.62 2.24
CA LEU A 292 -10.84 9.93 2.86
C LEU A 292 -12.30 10.38 2.75
N PHE A 293 -12.99 9.96 1.68
CA PHE A 293 -14.39 10.29 1.42
C PHE A 293 -15.24 9.03 1.17
N PRO A 294 -15.28 8.08 2.13
CA PRO A 294 -15.86 6.76 1.90
C PRO A 294 -17.37 6.79 1.68
N ASP A 295 -18.08 7.81 2.17
CA ASP A 295 -19.54 7.93 2.01
C ASP A 295 -19.95 8.59 0.69
N THR A 296 -19.02 9.23 -0.02
CA THR A 296 -19.30 9.96 -1.27
C THR A 296 -18.67 9.33 -2.50
N LEU A 297 -17.52 8.67 -2.35
CA LEU A 297 -16.75 8.09 -3.47
C LEU A 297 -16.87 6.57 -3.57
N ALA A 298 -17.47 5.92 -2.59
CA ALA A 298 -17.56 4.46 -2.54
C ALA A 298 -18.82 3.98 -1.82
N ASP A 299 -19.25 2.77 -2.13
CA ASP A 299 -20.05 1.97 -1.20
C ASP A 299 -19.16 1.23 -0.19
N ARG A 300 -19.77 0.52 0.77
CA ARG A 300 -19.03 -0.23 1.79
C ARG A 300 -18.07 -1.26 1.21
N SER A 301 -18.49 -2.00 0.19
CA SER A 301 -17.68 -3.05 -0.42
C SER A 301 -16.46 -2.46 -1.11
N GLN A 302 -16.64 -1.34 -1.80
CA GLN A 302 -15.59 -0.58 -2.46
C GLN A 302 -14.62 0.04 -1.43
N ALA A 303 -15.13 0.57 -0.31
CA ALA A 303 -14.28 1.09 0.77
C ALA A 303 -13.47 -0.02 1.46
N GLN A 304 -14.06 -1.21 1.66
CA GLN A 304 -13.37 -2.39 2.19
C GLN A 304 -12.25 -2.84 1.24
N LEU A 305 -12.52 -2.92 -0.06
CA LEU A 305 -11.53 -3.25 -1.08
C LEU A 305 -10.42 -2.20 -1.18
N ALA A 306 -10.78 -0.91 -1.20
CA ALA A 306 -9.84 0.19 -1.18
C ALA A 306 -8.93 0.11 0.05
N ASN A 307 -9.46 -0.24 1.22
CA ASN A 307 -8.67 -0.43 2.44
C ASN A 307 -7.64 -1.56 2.31
N LEU A 308 -8.05 -2.72 1.79
CA LEU A 308 -7.14 -3.85 1.57
C LEU A 308 -6.07 -3.51 0.53
N ALA A 309 -6.48 -2.98 -0.62
CA ALA A 309 -5.57 -2.60 -1.69
C ALA A 309 -4.57 -1.54 -1.22
N HIS A 310 -5.03 -0.53 -0.50
CA HIS A 310 -4.18 0.52 0.07
C HIS A 310 -3.15 -0.06 1.04
N GLY A 311 -3.59 -0.88 2.00
CA GLY A 311 -2.71 -1.49 2.99
C GLY A 311 -1.65 -2.41 2.37
N ILE A 312 -2.04 -3.26 1.42
CA ILE A 312 -1.12 -4.18 0.73
C ILE A 312 -0.11 -3.39 -0.11
N ALA A 313 -0.59 -2.45 -0.95
CA ALA A 313 0.28 -1.64 -1.78
C ALA A 313 1.24 -0.80 -0.94
N ALA A 314 0.77 -0.21 0.17
CA ALA A 314 1.60 0.58 1.08
C ALA A 314 2.71 -0.26 1.71
N VAL A 315 2.42 -1.46 2.22
CA VAL A 315 3.44 -2.33 2.82
C VAL A 315 4.48 -2.76 1.78
N ILE A 316 4.07 -3.08 0.55
CA ILE A 316 5.00 -3.37 -0.55
C ILE A 316 5.86 -2.15 -0.87
N PHE A 317 5.25 -0.96 -0.98
CA PHE A 317 5.96 0.26 -1.34
C PHE A 317 6.97 0.66 -0.26
N ILE A 318 6.61 0.53 1.02
CA ILE A 318 7.52 0.72 2.15
C ILE A 318 8.69 -0.26 2.07
N ALA A 319 8.43 -1.55 1.85
CA ALA A 319 9.49 -2.56 1.76
C ALA A 319 10.53 -2.23 0.68
N VAL A 320 10.06 -1.92 -0.55
CA VAL A 320 10.97 -1.56 -1.65
C VAL A 320 11.63 -0.19 -1.39
N GLY A 321 10.90 0.75 -0.80
CA GLY A 321 11.40 2.08 -0.43
C GLY A 321 12.54 2.04 0.58
N ILE A 322 12.54 1.10 1.53
CA ILE A 322 13.67 0.86 2.44
C ILE A 322 14.92 0.44 1.64
N GLY A 323 14.77 -0.43 0.64
CA GLY A 323 15.86 -0.83 -0.25
C GLY A 323 16.42 0.34 -1.07
N HIS A 324 15.53 1.18 -1.62
CA HIS A 324 15.92 2.41 -2.32
C HIS A 324 16.69 3.38 -1.41
N ALA A 325 16.17 3.63 -0.20
CA ALA A 325 16.81 4.48 0.79
C ALA A 325 18.18 3.94 1.19
N TYR A 326 18.31 2.61 1.37
CA TYR A 326 19.58 1.96 1.69
C TYR A 326 20.64 2.21 0.60
N ILE A 327 20.38 1.82 -0.65
CA ILE A 327 21.35 1.99 -1.75
C ILE A 327 21.62 3.47 -2.04
N GLY A 328 20.62 4.34 -1.94
CA GLY A 328 20.78 5.78 -2.16
C GLY A 328 21.54 6.53 -1.08
N SER A 329 21.86 5.90 0.07
CA SER A 329 22.50 6.55 1.21
C SER A 329 23.73 5.80 1.73
N ILE A 330 23.55 4.91 2.69
CA ILE A 330 24.62 4.22 3.42
C ILE A 330 25.14 3.00 2.66
N GLY A 331 24.33 2.41 1.77
CA GLY A 331 24.66 1.21 1.02
C GLY A 331 25.66 1.43 -0.12
N MET A 332 25.70 2.64 -0.69
CA MET A 332 26.59 3.00 -1.80
C MET A 332 27.31 4.32 -1.53
N GLU A 333 28.62 4.34 -1.73
CA GLU A 333 29.41 5.55 -1.67
C GLU A 333 29.14 6.46 -2.87
N GLY A 334 29.02 7.78 -2.66
CA GLY A 334 28.82 8.75 -3.75
C GLY A 334 27.40 8.87 -4.29
N ALA A 335 26.47 7.97 -3.91
CA ALA A 335 25.10 7.99 -4.41
C ALA A 335 24.25 9.13 -3.82
N PHE A 336 24.44 9.46 -2.53
CA PHE A 336 23.63 10.46 -1.83
C PHE A 336 23.83 11.87 -2.40
N GLU A 337 25.06 12.20 -2.79
CA GLU A 337 25.44 13.50 -3.36
C GLU A 337 24.65 13.82 -4.63
N ALA A 338 24.25 12.80 -5.39
CA ALA A 338 23.41 12.97 -6.56
C ALA A 338 22.12 13.73 -6.23
N MET A 339 21.46 13.40 -5.11
CA MET A 339 20.20 14.04 -4.72
C MET A 339 20.39 15.21 -3.75
N ALA A 340 21.46 15.22 -2.96
CA ALA A 340 21.76 16.35 -2.08
C ALA A 340 22.29 17.57 -2.87
N GLN A 341 23.29 17.34 -3.72
CA GLN A 341 24.06 18.38 -4.41
C GLN A 341 23.75 18.47 -5.91
N GLY A 342 23.16 17.42 -6.51
CA GLY A 342 22.87 17.40 -7.94
C GLY A 342 24.06 16.95 -8.78
N THR A 343 25.17 16.57 -8.15
CA THR A 343 26.41 16.16 -8.81
C THR A 343 26.87 14.80 -8.31
N VAL A 344 27.70 14.11 -9.08
CA VAL A 344 28.31 12.82 -8.71
C VAL A 344 29.80 12.84 -8.99
N ASP A 345 30.56 12.02 -8.26
CA ASP A 345 32.00 11.85 -8.52
C ASP A 345 32.23 11.19 -9.89
N GLU A 346 33.29 11.60 -10.60
CA GLU A 346 33.63 11.07 -11.93
C GLU A 346 33.92 9.57 -11.91
N ASN A 347 34.62 9.04 -10.89
CA ASN A 347 34.90 7.61 -10.80
C ASN A 347 33.61 6.83 -10.50
N TRP A 348 32.75 7.37 -9.63
CA TRP A 348 31.43 6.78 -9.38
C TRP A 348 30.60 6.69 -10.66
N ALA A 349 30.59 7.76 -11.47
CA ALA A 349 29.88 7.79 -12.75
C ALA A 349 30.43 6.75 -13.73
N ARG A 350 31.75 6.61 -13.82
CA ARG A 350 32.42 5.61 -14.66
C ARG A 350 32.09 4.17 -14.23
N GLU A 351 32.04 3.91 -12.94
CA GLU A 351 31.81 2.56 -12.39
C GLU A 351 30.33 2.14 -12.45
N HIS A 352 29.40 3.06 -12.19
CA HIS A 352 27.98 2.71 -12.04
C HIS A 352 27.13 3.04 -13.28
N HIS A 353 27.61 3.99 -14.10
CA HIS A 353 26.87 4.58 -15.23
C HIS A 353 27.81 4.90 -16.40
N ASP A 354 28.68 3.95 -16.75
CA ASP A 354 29.71 4.07 -17.79
C ASP A 354 29.23 4.64 -19.13
N LEU A 355 28.08 4.21 -19.63
CA LEU A 355 27.53 4.68 -20.91
C LEU A 355 27.11 6.15 -20.80
N TRP A 356 26.55 6.56 -19.67
CA TRP A 356 26.24 7.97 -19.41
C TRP A 356 27.51 8.80 -19.18
N TYR A 357 28.51 8.23 -18.50
CA TYR A 357 29.80 8.87 -18.31
C TYR A 357 30.48 9.13 -19.66
N ALA A 358 30.45 8.20 -20.61
CA ALA A 358 31.02 8.40 -21.94
C ALA A 358 30.41 9.60 -22.69
N GLU A 359 29.14 9.91 -22.44
CA GLU A 359 28.44 11.07 -23.02
C GLU A 359 28.75 12.39 -22.28
N HIS A 360 29.06 12.34 -20.97
CA HIS A 360 29.16 13.52 -20.10
C HIS A 360 30.56 13.72 -19.48
N SER A 361 31.55 12.94 -19.86
CA SER A 361 32.91 12.99 -19.28
C SER A 361 33.58 14.36 -19.47
N GLY A 362 33.20 15.09 -20.53
CA GLY A 362 33.66 16.45 -20.79
C GLY A 362 33.17 17.49 -19.77
N GLU A 363 32.15 17.17 -18.99
CA GLU A 363 31.59 18.06 -17.96
C GLU A 363 32.28 17.91 -16.59
N ALA A 364 33.17 16.91 -16.44
CA ALA A 364 33.86 16.64 -15.18
C ALA A 364 34.80 17.78 -14.78
N THR A 365 34.57 18.36 -13.60
CA THR A 365 35.33 19.53 -13.11
C THR A 365 35.70 19.42 -11.63
N THR A 366 36.82 20.03 -11.24
CA THR A 366 37.19 20.21 -9.82
C THR A 366 36.44 21.38 -9.17
N ASP A 367 35.87 22.28 -9.96
CA ASP A 367 35.05 23.41 -9.50
C ASP A 367 33.62 22.93 -9.16
N ARG A 368 33.47 22.40 -7.94
CA ARG A 368 32.19 21.83 -7.46
C ARG A 368 31.06 22.84 -7.47
N LYS A 369 31.30 24.09 -7.07
CA LYS A 369 30.25 25.12 -7.03
C LYS A 369 29.71 25.38 -8.43
N ARG A 370 30.59 25.50 -9.42
CA ARG A 370 30.16 25.62 -10.82
C ARG A 370 29.36 24.41 -11.28
N ALA A 371 29.81 23.19 -10.97
CA ALA A 371 29.08 21.97 -11.32
C ALA A 371 27.68 21.91 -10.70
N GLU A 372 27.53 22.31 -9.43
CA GLU A 372 26.23 22.37 -8.74
C GLU A 372 25.29 23.40 -9.36
N VAL A 373 25.81 24.56 -9.76
CA VAL A 373 25.05 25.60 -10.48
C VAL A 373 24.62 25.09 -11.86
N SER A 374 25.54 24.47 -12.60
CA SER A 374 25.25 23.84 -13.89
C SER A 374 24.19 22.74 -13.76
N ALA A 375 24.31 21.88 -12.74
CA ALA A 375 23.32 20.86 -12.44
C ALA A 375 21.96 21.50 -12.17
N ALA A 376 21.90 22.50 -11.28
CA ALA A 376 20.66 23.17 -10.91
C ALA A 376 19.90 23.74 -12.12
N ALA A 377 20.62 24.30 -13.09
CA ALA A 377 20.08 24.91 -14.30
C ALA A 377 19.67 23.90 -15.39
N ALA A 378 20.18 22.67 -15.35
CA ALA A 378 19.92 21.65 -16.36
C ALA A 378 18.50 21.07 -16.23
N GLY A 379 17.48 21.77 -16.72
CA GLY A 379 16.19 21.14 -17.04
C GLY A 379 16.35 20.19 -18.23
N ASP A 380 15.66 19.04 -18.23
CA ASP A 380 15.79 17.95 -19.23
C ASP A 380 15.41 18.32 -20.69
N GLY A 381 15.44 19.61 -21.08
CA GLY A 381 15.25 20.04 -22.46
C GLY A 381 15.18 21.55 -22.74
N ILE A 382 16.16 22.37 -22.33
CA ILE A 382 16.36 23.71 -22.95
C ILE A 382 17.82 23.93 -23.44
N MET A 383 18.65 22.88 -23.48
CA MET A 383 19.96 22.94 -24.16
C MET A 383 20.17 21.75 -25.10
N GLN A 384 19.17 21.42 -25.92
CA GLN A 384 19.48 20.85 -27.24
C GLN A 384 19.86 21.99 -28.17
N GLY A 385 21.06 22.52 -27.94
CA GLY A 385 21.78 23.22 -28.98
C GLY A 385 22.17 22.17 -30.00
N ALA A 386 21.45 22.15 -31.12
CA ALA A 386 21.98 21.64 -32.37
C ALA A 386 23.43 22.09 -32.49
N ARG A 387 24.34 21.12 -32.65
CA ARG A 387 25.61 21.37 -33.32
C ARG A 387 25.68 20.42 -34.52
N PRO A 388 26.14 20.93 -35.66
CA PRO A 388 25.96 20.34 -36.99
C PRO A 388 26.63 18.99 -37.15
#